data_AF-A0A5M9JL01-F1
#
_entry.id   AF-A0A5M9JL01-F1
#
_cell.length_a   1.000
_cell.length_b   1.000
_cell.length_c   1.000
_cell.angle_alpha   90.00
_cell.angle_beta   90.00
_cell.angle_gamma   90.00
#
_symmetry.space_group_name_H-M   'P 1'
#
loop_
_entity.id
_entity.type
_entity.pdbx_description
1 polymer ?
#
loop_
_entity_poly.entity_id
_entity_poly.type
_entity_poly.pdbx_seq_one_letter_code
_entity_poly.pdbx_strand_id
1 'polypeptide(L)'
;MFSNSLRFKCYGSHWINILGPRRRRRRRTILFNSNANYSHKLQSSINMFRFHKTLDVVTLFHKASSPASLRVHTLLKQASAHAAATATEDQASDHSAQTHPRRQEFQLEVTESAPTPDQLKSILEYIGVSKVGSLVTGAKDEADAVRKIKSNDDSFQRPLTVDWSNGKAVAGDNESEILKMLNDISKD
;
A
#
# COMPACT_ATOMS: atom_id res chain seq x y z
N MET A 1 -49.84 -13.97 -14.63
CA MET A 1 -50.05 -15.25 -13.91
C MET A 1 -49.61 -16.38 -14.80
N PHE A 2 -48.54 -17.10 -14.46
CA PHE A 2 -48.31 -18.48 -14.91
C PHE A 2 -47.43 -19.16 -13.86
N SER A 3 -48.08 -19.93 -12.99
CA SER A 3 -47.37 -20.84 -12.08
C SER A 3 -46.83 -22.01 -12.89
N ASN A 4 -45.65 -22.52 -12.52
CA ASN A 4 -45.46 -23.96 -12.57
C ASN A 4 -44.59 -24.42 -11.38
N SER A 5 -45.19 -25.29 -10.58
CA SER A 5 -44.58 -26.01 -9.48
C SER A 5 -44.02 -27.32 -10.01
N LEU A 6 -42.88 -27.78 -9.50
CA LEU A 6 -42.83 -29.12 -8.90
C LEU A 6 -41.52 -29.38 -8.14
N ARG A 7 -41.68 -29.91 -6.92
CA ARG A 7 -40.61 -30.53 -6.13
C ARG A 7 -40.23 -31.87 -6.75
N PHE A 8 -38.99 -32.30 -6.53
CA PHE A 8 -38.76 -33.69 -6.12
C PHE A 8 -37.79 -33.74 -4.92
N LYS A 9 -38.00 -34.75 -4.07
CA LYS A 9 -37.26 -35.04 -2.84
C LYS A 9 -36.56 -36.41 -2.99
N CYS A 10 -35.64 -36.65 -2.05
CA CYS A 10 -35.55 -37.88 -1.23
C CYS A 10 -34.50 -38.98 -1.54
N TYR A 11 -33.93 -39.47 -0.42
CA TYR A 11 -33.20 -40.72 -0.16
C TYR A 11 -31.85 -40.96 -0.89
N GLY A 12 -30.87 -41.66 -0.31
CA GLY A 12 -30.79 -42.28 1.03
C GLY A 12 -30.03 -43.63 1.00
N SER A 13 -29.48 -44.05 2.16
CA SER A 13 -28.82 -45.35 2.42
C SER A 13 -27.41 -45.54 1.81
N HIS A 14 -26.29 -45.75 2.53
CA HIS A 14 -25.97 -46.60 3.69
C HIS A 14 -25.72 -48.07 3.33
N TRP A 15 -24.45 -48.51 3.38
CA TRP A 15 -24.06 -49.93 3.49
C TRP A 15 -22.76 -50.10 4.30
N ILE A 16 -22.70 -51.19 5.05
CA ILE A 16 -21.69 -51.54 6.06
C ILE A 16 -20.96 -52.84 5.66
N ASN A 17 -19.65 -52.94 5.94
CA ASN A 17 -18.92 -54.18 6.24
C ASN A 17 -17.78 -53.82 7.24
N ILE A 18 -17.43 -54.52 8.34
CA ILE A 18 -17.67 -55.86 8.93
C ILE A 18 -16.69 -56.98 8.52
N LEU A 19 -15.80 -57.32 9.48
CA LEU A 19 -14.99 -58.54 9.68
C LEU A 19 -13.86 -58.82 8.65
N GLY A 20 -12.71 -59.42 9.00
CA GLY A 20 -12.35 -60.18 10.21
C GLY A 20 -10.82 -60.23 10.53
N PRO A 21 -10.33 -61.15 11.40
CA PRO A 21 -9.28 -60.78 12.37
C PRO A 21 -8.01 -61.69 12.46
N ARG A 22 -7.11 -61.29 13.39
CA ARG A 22 -6.04 -62.06 14.09
C ARG A 22 -4.74 -62.41 13.33
N ARG A 23 -3.62 -61.97 13.93
CA ARG A 23 -2.58 -62.88 14.46
C ARG A 23 -1.87 -62.30 15.69
N ARG A 24 -1.25 -63.17 16.49
CA ARG A 24 -0.85 -62.95 17.90
C ARG A 24 0.66 -62.80 18.09
N ARG A 25 1.04 -62.05 19.13
CA ARG A 25 2.27 -62.18 19.95
C ARG A 25 3.63 -62.02 19.23
N ARG A 26 4.45 -61.09 19.74
CA ARG A 26 5.38 -61.38 20.85
C ARG A 26 5.75 -60.11 21.61
N ARG A 27 5.89 -60.22 22.94
CA ARG A 27 6.48 -59.18 23.79
C ARG A 27 7.99 -59.20 23.60
N ARG A 28 8.62 -58.03 23.46
CA ARG A 28 10.00 -57.80 23.90
C ARG A 28 10.08 -56.39 24.46
N THR A 29 10.09 -56.30 25.78
CA THR A 29 10.45 -55.07 26.50
C THR A 29 11.93 -54.81 26.24
N ILE A 30 12.25 -53.68 25.60
CA ILE A 30 13.61 -53.15 25.51
C ILE A 30 13.58 -51.77 26.15
N LEU A 31 14.65 -51.46 26.88
CA LEU A 31 14.72 -50.33 27.80
C LEU A 31 14.57 -48.98 27.09
N PHE A 32 13.76 -48.10 27.69
CA PHE A 32 13.73 -46.68 27.37
C PHE A 32 15.01 -46.02 27.90
N ASN A 33 16.01 -45.81 27.04
CA ASN A 33 17.01 -44.75 27.24
C ASN A 33 17.69 -44.35 25.92
N SER A 34 17.20 -43.29 25.29
CA SER A 34 17.90 -42.45 24.31
C SER A 34 17.00 -41.26 23.96
N ASN A 35 17.15 -40.16 24.69
CA ASN A 35 16.48 -38.91 24.31
C ASN A 35 17.34 -38.16 23.29
N ALA A 36 17.32 -38.63 22.04
CA ALA A 36 18.03 -38.05 20.92
C ALA A 36 17.15 -38.12 19.66
N ASN A 37 16.35 -37.08 19.43
CA ASN A 37 15.64 -36.88 18.16
C ASN A 37 15.88 -35.44 17.68
N TYR A 38 17.05 -35.23 17.08
CA TYR A 38 17.22 -34.16 16.11
C TYR A 38 16.60 -34.60 14.76
N SER A 39 16.07 -33.63 14.02
CA SER A 39 15.68 -33.74 12.61
C SER A 39 14.41 -34.56 12.27
N HIS A 40 13.27 -33.87 12.36
CA HIS A 40 12.38 -33.80 11.19
C HIS A 40 12.61 -32.42 10.55
N LYS A 41 13.32 -32.35 9.43
CA LYS A 41 12.79 -32.55 8.06
C LYS A 41 12.07 -31.30 7.54
N LEU A 42 12.87 -30.40 6.96
CA LEU A 42 12.53 -29.53 5.83
C LEU A 42 11.06 -29.09 5.73
N GLN A 43 10.65 -28.15 6.57
CA GLN A 43 9.88 -27.04 6.00
C GLN A 43 10.88 -26.09 5.35
N SER A 44 11.16 -26.40 4.07
CA SER A 44 11.29 -25.33 3.10
C SER A 44 9.94 -24.61 3.10
N SER A 45 9.77 -23.67 4.02
CA SER A 45 8.81 -22.59 3.84
C SER A 45 9.32 -21.82 2.64
N ILE A 46 8.84 -22.27 1.48
CA ILE A 46 8.96 -21.64 0.17
C ILE A 46 9.02 -20.14 0.43
N ASN A 47 10.11 -19.48 0.02
CA ASN A 47 10.23 -18.03 0.09
C ASN A 47 8.90 -17.47 -0.39
N MET A 48 8.15 -16.87 0.54
CA MET A 48 6.83 -16.39 0.24
C MET A 48 7.08 -15.16 -0.62
N PHE A 49 7.13 -15.37 -1.94
CA PHE A 49 7.14 -14.33 -2.94
C PHE A 49 5.77 -13.66 -2.85
N ARG A 50 5.64 -12.83 -1.80
CA ARG A 50 4.57 -11.86 -1.64
C ARG A 50 4.61 -11.06 -2.92
N PHE A 51 3.58 -11.18 -3.74
CA PHE A 51 3.39 -10.27 -4.85
C PHE A 51 3.28 -8.88 -4.23
N HIS A 52 4.38 -8.13 -4.25
CA HIS A 52 4.40 -6.78 -3.71
C HIS A 52 3.37 -6.00 -4.53
N LYS A 53 2.30 -5.52 -3.87
CA LYS A 53 1.52 -4.40 -4.44
C LYS A 53 2.56 -3.34 -4.82
N THR A 54 2.48 -2.78 -6.02
CA THR A 54 3.27 -1.61 -6.37
C THR A 54 3.00 -0.54 -5.33
N LEU A 55 4.03 -0.06 -4.64
CA LEU A 55 3.87 0.98 -3.63
C LEU A 55 3.28 2.23 -4.29
N ASP A 56 2.37 2.88 -3.56
CA ASP A 56 1.77 4.13 -4.03
C ASP A 56 2.86 5.20 -4.15
N VAL A 57 2.90 5.90 -5.27
CA VAL A 57 3.96 6.89 -5.55
C VAL A 57 3.49 8.27 -5.10
N VAL A 58 4.22 8.84 -4.15
CA VAL A 58 4.05 10.21 -3.68
C VAL A 58 5.25 11.04 -4.14
N THR A 59 5.04 11.97 -5.07
CA THR A 59 6.09 12.86 -5.56
C THR A 59 6.01 14.22 -4.87
N LEU A 60 7.14 14.68 -4.32
CA LEU A 60 7.33 16.04 -3.83
C LEU A 60 8.12 16.86 -4.86
N PHE A 61 7.47 17.89 -5.41
CA PHE A 61 8.14 18.97 -6.13
C PHE A 61 8.58 20.04 -5.13
N HIS A 62 9.89 20.24 -4.97
CA HIS A 62 10.44 21.15 -3.96
C HIS A 62 11.52 22.09 -4.54
N LYS A 63 12.00 23.00 -3.70
CA LYS A 63 13.16 23.87 -3.99
C LYS A 63 14.00 23.98 -2.73
N ALA A 64 15.28 23.58 -2.75
CA ALA A 64 16.17 23.60 -1.59
C ALA A 64 16.31 25.01 -0.96
N SER A 65 16.14 26.07 -1.74
CA SER A 65 16.15 27.45 -1.24
C SER A 65 14.87 27.89 -0.53
N SER A 66 13.83 27.05 -0.46
CA SER A 66 12.54 27.36 0.18
C SER A 66 12.41 26.64 1.55
N PRO A 67 12.32 27.38 2.68
CA PRO A 67 12.11 26.76 3.99
C PRO A 67 10.83 25.91 4.09
N ALA A 68 9.77 26.32 3.39
CA ALA A 68 8.52 25.55 3.31
C ALA A 68 8.73 24.20 2.60
N SER A 69 9.50 24.19 1.51
CA SER A 69 9.91 22.97 0.82
C SER A 69 10.72 22.02 1.72
N LEU A 70 11.63 22.55 2.53
CA LEU A 70 12.45 21.74 3.45
C LEU A 70 11.63 21.14 4.60
N ARG A 71 10.62 21.86 5.12
CA ARG A 71 9.64 21.32 6.09
C ARG A 71 8.92 20.10 5.52
N VAL A 72 8.28 20.26 4.35
CA VAL A 72 7.51 19.19 3.69
C VAL A 72 8.39 17.99 3.34
N HIS A 73 9.61 18.21 2.83
CA HIS A 73 10.56 17.13 2.58
C HIS A 73 10.89 16.34 3.85
N THR A 74 11.12 17.02 4.97
CA THR A 74 11.41 16.37 6.26
C THR A 74 10.20 15.57 6.75
N LEU A 75 8.99 16.15 6.69
CA LEU A 75 7.73 15.52 7.06
C LEU A 75 7.48 14.23 6.25
N LEU A 76 7.57 14.29 4.92
CA LEU A 76 7.33 13.15 4.05
C LEU A 76 8.37 12.04 4.26
N LYS A 77 9.65 12.40 4.45
CA LYS A 77 10.73 11.45 4.72
C LYS A 77 10.58 10.74 6.07
N GLN A 78 10.08 11.44 7.09
CA GLN A 78 9.72 10.83 8.38
C GLN A 78 8.51 9.91 8.23
N ALA A 79 7.49 10.32 7.47
CA ALA A 79 6.28 9.54 7.24
C ALA A 79 6.56 8.22 6.48
N SER A 80 7.38 8.25 5.42
CA SER A 80 7.74 7.05 4.67
C SER A 80 8.60 6.08 5.49
N ALA A 81 9.59 6.59 6.22
CA ALA A 81 10.42 5.78 7.12
C ALA A 81 9.59 5.12 8.24
N HIS A 82 8.61 5.83 8.82
CA HIS A 82 7.70 5.28 9.81
C HIS A 82 6.81 4.18 9.22
N ALA A 83 6.26 4.37 8.01
CA ALA A 83 5.41 3.38 7.37
C ALA A 83 6.16 2.05 7.10
N ALA A 84 7.37 2.14 6.53
CA ALA A 84 8.23 0.99 6.28
C ALA A 84 8.67 0.24 7.57
N ALA A 85 8.95 0.98 8.65
CA ALA A 85 9.24 0.37 9.95
C ALA A 85 8.04 -0.44 10.48
N THR A 86 6.84 0.16 10.50
CA THR A 86 5.62 -0.54 10.97
C THR A 86 5.31 -1.78 10.13
N ALA A 87 5.49 -1.72 8.80
CA ALA A 87 5.26 -2.86 7.91
C ALA A 87 6.14 -4.08 8.24
N THR A 88 7.32 -3.85 8.84
CA THR A 88 8.29 -4.89 9.24
C THR A 88 7.91 -5.56 10.55
N GLU A 89 7.50 -4.79 11.58
CA GLU A 89 7.09 -5.30 12.90
C GLU A 89 5.90 -6.28 12.80
N ASP A 90 5.01 -6.01 11.85
CA ASP A 90 3.83 -6.81 11.54
C ASP A 90 4.13 -8.12 10.79
N GLN A 91 5.36 -8.35 10.32
CA GLN A 91 5.78 -9.66 9.78
C GLN A 91 6.26 -10.63 10.87
N ALA A 92 6.45 -10.14 12.10
CA ALA A 92 6.96 -10.92 13.23
C ALA A 92 5.95 -11.09 14.38
N SER A 93 4.79 -10.44 14.29
CA SER A 93 3.83 -10.30 15.40
C SER A 93 2.48 -10.93 15.07
N ASP A 94 1.93 -11.71 16.00
CA ASP A 94 0.59 -12.31 15.88
C ASP A 94 -0.51 -11.24 15.93
N HIS A 95 -1.63 -11.45 15.24
CA HIS A 95 -2.60 -10.41 14.89
C HIS A 95 -3.51 -9.98 16.06
N SER A 96 -2.95 -9.22 17.02
CA SER A 96 -3.74 -8.42 17.97
C SER A 96 -4.12 -7.07 17.36
N ALA A 97 -5.36 -6.62 17.58
CA ALA A 97 -5.90 -5.42 16.94
C ALA A 97 -5.17 -4.14 17.39
N GLN A 98 -4.29 -3.59 16.54
CA GLN A 98 -3.62 -2.31 16.79
C GLN A 98 -4.63 -1.15 16.80
N THR A 99 -4.56 -0.33 17.84
CA THR A 99 -5.49 0.78 18.13
C THR A 99 -5.13 2.11 17.46
N HIS A 100 -4.11 2.13 16.60
CA HIS A 100 -3.67 3.31 15.87
C HIS A 100 -3.92 3.16 14.36
N PRO A 101 -4.31 4.23 13.65
CA PRO A 101 -4.47 4.18 12.20
C PRO A 101 -3.12 3.90 11.53
N ARG A 102 -2.95 2.69 10.98
CA ARG A 102 -1.77 2.33 10.19
C ARG A 102 -1.70 3.22 8.95
N ARG A 103 -0.50 3.73 8.66
CA ARG A 103 -0.16 4.27 7.34
C ARG A 103 0.41 3.14 6.48
N GLN A 104 -0.12 3.00 5.28
CA GLN A 104 0.44 2.13 4.25
C GLN A 104 1.83 2.62 3.84
N GLU A 105 2.71 1.68 3.47
CA GLU A 105 4.00 1.99 2.88
C GLU A 105 3.81 2.62 1.49
N PHE A 106 4.55 3.68 1.21
CA PHE A 106 4.47 4.42 -0.05
C PHE A 106 5.89 4.81 -0.52
N GLN A 107 6.07 4.92 -1.84
CA GLN A 107 7.32 5.36 -2.43
C GLN A 107 7.36 6.89 -2.47
N LEU A 108 8.28 7.49 -1.71
CA LEU A 108 8.54 8.93 -1.75
C LEU A 108 9.54 9.25 -2.87
N GLU A 109 9.10 10.00 -3.88
CA GLU A 109 9.96 10.64 -4.87
C GLU A 109 10.14 12.12 -4.55
N VAL A 110 11.34 12.66 -4.78
CA VAL A 110 11.68 14.05 -4.47
C VAL A 110 12.38 14.66 -5.68
N THR A 111 11.87 15.78 -6.20
CA THR A 111 12.41 16.43 -7.40
C THR A 111 12.46 17.96 -7.27
N GLU A 112 13.51 18.54 -7.86
CA GLU A 112 13.68 19.98 -8.04
C GLU A 112 13.42 20.44 -9.48
N SER A 113 13.02 19.55 -10.38
CA SER A 113 12.55 19.92 -11.72
C SER A 113 11.05 20.22 -11.68
N ALA A 114 10.58 21.16 -12.49
CA ALA A 114 9.14 21.29 -12.73
C ALA A 114 8.52 19.99 -13.30
N PRO A 115 7.20 19.78 -13.13
CA PRO A 115 6.48 18.67 -13.74
C PRO A 115 6.58 18.71 -15.27
N THR A 116 6.59 17.53 -15.89
CA THR A 116 6.38 17.41 -17.34
C THR A 116 4.99 17.94 -17.73
N PRO A 117 4.74 18.29 -19.02
CA PRO A 117 3.43 18.78 -19.44
C PRO A 117 2.27 17.85 -19.07
N ASP A 118 2.45 16.54 -19.24
CA ASP A 118 1.45 15.53 -18.92
C ASP A 118 1.22 15.41 -17.40
N GLN A 119 2.30 15.45 -16.60
CA GLN A 119 2.20 15.50 -15.14
C GLN A 119 1.46 16.77 -14.66
N LEU A 120 1.76 17.92 -15.24
CA LEU A 120 1.09 19.18 -14.92
C LEU A 120 -0.41 19.08 -15.20
N LYS A 121 -0.79 18.49 -16.35
CA LYS A 121 -2.19 18.27 -16.69
C LYS A 121 -2.91 17.42 -15.64
N SER A 122 -2.35 16.26 -15.26
CA SER A 122 -2.95 15.41 -14.21
C SER A 122 -3.03 16.13 -12.86
N ILE A 123 -2.02 16.91 -12.48
CA ILE A 123 -2.05 17.74 -11.26
C ILE A 123 -3.20 18.78 -11.30
N LEU A 124 -3.45 19.39 -12.46
CA LEU A 124 -4.55 20.33 -12.67
C LEU A 124 -5.92 19.65 -12.63
N GLU A 125 -6.02 18.41 -13.10
CA GLU A 125 -7.23 17.59 -12.96
C GLU A 125 -7.51 17.24 -11.49
N TYR A 126 -6.48 16.92 -10.69
CA TYR A 126 -6.61 16.61 -9.26
C TYR A 126 -7.00 17.81 -8.39
N ILE A 127 -6.41 18.98 -8.63
CA ILE A 127 -6.62 20.20 -7.82
C ILE A 127 -7.81 21.03 -8.33
N GLY A 128 -8.18 20.85 -9.60
CA GLY A 128 -9.19 21.59 -10.33
C GLY A 128 -8.58 22.68 -11.21
N VAL A 129 -8.96 22.69 -12.49
CA VAL A 129 -8.46 23.60 -13.53
C VAL A 129 -8.63 25.10 -13.18
N SER A 130 -9.58 25.44 -12.31
CA SER A 130 -9.74 26.81 -11.78
C SER A 130 -8.56 27.31 -10.95
N LYS A 131 -7.67 26.44 -10.46
CA LYS A 131 -6.48 26.80 -9.65
C LYS A 131 -5.18 26.88 -10.47
N VAL A 132 -5.23 26.84 -11.81
CA VAL A 132 -4.05 27.01 -12.69
C VAL A 132 -3.17 28.19 -12.26
N GLY A 133 -3.76 29.38 -12.06
CA GLY A 133 -3.02 30.59 -11.68
C GLY A 133 -2.42 30.57 -10.27
N SER A 134 -2.89 29.66 -9.39
CA SER A 134 -2.34 29.43 -8.05
C SER A 134 -1.16 28.46 -8.06
N LEU A 135 -1.09 27.55 -9.04
CA LEU A 135 0.03 26.61 -9.23
C LEU A 135 1.12 27.21 -10.13
N VAL A 136 0.75 27.99 -11.14
CA VAL A 136 1.69 28.64 -12.06
C VAL A 136 1.39 30.13 -12.17
N THR A 137 2.33 30.97 -11.71
CA THR A 137 2.08 32.39 -11.49
C THR A 137 1.69 33.13 -12.77
N GLY A 138 0.47 33.66 -12.76
CA GLY A 138 -0.13 34.41 -13.87
C GLY A 138 -0.47 33.57 -15.08
N ALA A 139 -0.51 32.24 -14.99
CA ALA A 139 -1.12 31.38 -16.00
C ALA A 139 -2.65 31.51 -15.97
N LYS A 140 -3.28 31.42 -17.14
CA LYS A 140 -4.74 31.51 -17.32
C LYS A 140 -5.37 30.14 -17.60
N ASP A 141 -4.66 29.31 -18.35
CA ASP A 141 -5.03 27.96 -18.75
C ASP A 141 -3.79 27.05 -18.75
N GLU A 142 -4.01 25.76 -19.01
CA GLU A 142 -2.97 24.73 -19.05
C GLU A 142 -1.86 25.04 -20.08
N ALA A 143 -2.21 25.56 -21.26
CA ALA A 143 -1.24 25.83 -22.32
C ALA A 143 -0.32 27.00 -21.96
N ASP A 144 -0.88 28.07 -21.38
CA ASP A 144 -0.12 29.19 -20.82
C ASP A 144 0.72 28.75 -19.60
N ALA A 145 0.23 27.83 -18.77
CA ALA A 145 0.99 27.26 -17.67
C ALA A 145 2.23 26.50 -18.16
N VAL A 146 2.07 25.59 -19.13
CA VAL A 146 3.19 24.85 -19.76
C VAL A 146 4.20 25.80 -20.40
N ARG A 147 3.73 26.86 -21.09
CA ARG A 147 4.62 27.89 -21.67
C ARG A 147 5.42 28.62 -20.60
N LYS A 148 4.77 29.04 -19.51
CA LYS A 148 5.40 29.77 -18.40
C LYS A 148 6.47 28.94 -17.69
N ILE A 149 6.18 27.69 -17.37
CA ILE A 149 7.15 26.77 -16.77
C ILE A 149 8.38 26.60 -17.67
N LYS A 150 8.17 26.40 -18.98
CA LYS A 150 9.27 26.27 -19.97
C LYS A 150 10.12 27.54 -20.11
N SER A 151 9.54 28.73 -19.90
CA SER A 151 10.26 30.00 -19.95
C SER A 151 10.91 30.39 -18.62
N ASN A 152 10.33 29.97 -17.50
CA ASN A 152 10.80 30.23 -16.15
C ASN A 152 10.30 29.14 -15.19
N ASP A 153 11.21 28.28 -14.73
CA ASP A 153 10.93 27.19 -13.78
C ASP A 153 10.36 27.72 -12.45
N ASP A 154 10.80 28.92 -12.02
CA ASP A 154 10.31 29.60 -10.81
C ASP A 154 8.88 30.15 -10.93
N SER A 155 8.25 30.05 -12.10
CA SER A 155 6.82 30.34 -12.22
C SER A 155 5.93 29.26 -11.60
N PHE A 156 6.44 28.03 -11.40
CA PHE A 156 5.74 26.94 -10.74
C PHE A 156 5.90 27.04 -9.20
N GLN A 157 4.78 27.08 -8.49
CA GLN A 157 4.75 27.22 -7.04
C GLN A 157 5.17 25.94 -6.33
N ARG A 158 6.07 26.08 -5.33
CA ARG A 158 6.63 24.96 -4.56
C ARG A 158 6.66 25.29 -3.06
N PRO A 159 6.43 24.30 -2.17
CA PRO A 159 6.27 22.87 -2.48
C PRO A 159 4.91 22.49 -3.08
N LEU A 160 4.90 21.40 -3.84
CA LEU A 160 3.69 20.67 -4.23
C LEU A 160 3.92 19.19 -3.93
N THR A 161 3.01 18.57 -3.17
CA THR A 161 3.00 17.11 -2.96
C THR A 161 1.90 16.50 -3.79
N VAL A 162 2.19 15.42 -4.51
CA VAL A 162 1.24 14.71 -5.39
C VAL A 162 1.21 13.23 -5.03
N ASP A 163 0.02 12.69 -4.86
CA ASP A 163 -0.28 11.25 -4.74
C ASP A 163 -0.92 10.81 -6.05
N TRP A 164 -0.17 10.06 -6.85
CA TRP A 164 -0.59 9.64 -8.19
C TRP A 164 -1.59 8.48 -8.15
N SER A 165 -1.55 7.65 -7.12
CA SER A 165 -2.49 6.52 -6.96
C SER A 165 -3.89 7.02 -6.65
N ASN A 166 -4.02 7.94 -5.70
CA ASN A 166 -5.31 8.47 -5.25
C ASN A 166 -5.80 9.68 -6.06
N GLY A 167 -5.00 10.18 -7.01
CA GLY A 167 -5.33 11.37 -7.80
C GLY A 167 -5.49 12.62 -6.94
N LYS A 168 -4.57 12.87 -6.02
CA LYS A 168 -4.60 14.00 -5.07
C LYS A 168 -3.33 14.81 -5.17
N ALA A 169 -3.43 16.11 -4.95
CA ALA A 169 -2.27 16.97 -4.77
C ALA A 169 -2.55 18.13 -3.81
N VAL A 170 -1.53 18.50 -3.04
CA VAL A 170 -1.56 19.53 -2.01
C VAL A 170 -0.44 20.53 -2.27
N ALA A 171 -0.82 21.80 -2.50
CA ALA A 171 0.11 22.90 -2.73
C ALA A 171 0.44 23.63 -1.42
N GLY A 172 1.69 24.03 -1.25
CA GLY A 172 2.19 24.64 -0.01
C GLY A 172 2.54 23.62 1.08
N ASP A 173 2.76 24.12 2.29
CA ASP A 173 3.28 23.36 3.43
C ASP A 173 2.25 23.12 4.54
N ASN A 174 0.97 22.95 4.16
CA ASN A 174 -0.10 22.60 5.09
C ASN A 174 0.04 21.14 5.57
N GLU A 175 0.84 20.94 6.62
CA GLU A 175 1.17 19.63 7.19
C GLU A 175 -0.07 18.78 7.50
N SER A 176 -1.15 19.40 7.99
CA SER A 176 -2.41 18.69 8.32
C SER A 176 -3.11 18.13 7.08
N GLU A 177 -3.07 18.85 5.96
CA GLU A 177 -3.67 18.43 4.69
C GLU A 177 -2.82 17.35 4.00
N ILE A 178 -1.49 17.50 4.06
CA ILE A 178 -0.53 16.48 3.60
C ILE A 178 -0.69 15.19 4.39
N LEU A 179 -0.72 15.25 5.74
CA LEU A 179 -0.91 14.07 6.59
C LEU A 179 -2.28 13.42 6.38
N LYS A 180 -3.33 14.21 6.11
CA LYS A 180 -4.65 13.66 5.76
C LYS A 180 -4.61 12.91 4.44
N MET A 181 -3.93 13.45 3.41
CA MET A 181 -3.73 12.77 2.13
C MET A 181 -2.97 11.44 2.31
N LEU A 182 -1.85 11.44 3.05
CA LEU A 182 -1.08 10.22 3.32
C LEU A 182 -1.86 9.14 4.10
N ASN A 183 -2.77 9.54 4.99
CA ASN A 183 -3.62 8.59 5.71
C ASN A 183 -4.73 7.98 4.83
N ASP A 184 -5.05 8.58 3.68
CA ASP A 184 -6.02 8.02 2.73
C ASP A 184 -5.41 6.89 1.88
N ILE A 185 -4.08 6.80 1.76
CA ILE A 185 -3.36 5.71 1.05
C ILE A 185 -3.74 4.32 1.62
N SER A 186 -4.11 4.24 2.91
CA SER A 186 -4.48 2.99 3.58
C SER A 186 -5.90 2.45 3.29
N LYS A 187 -6.62 2.94 2.26
CA LYS A 187 -8.06 2.68 2.08
C LYS A 187 -8.47 1.71 0.97
N ASP A 188 -7.52 1.12 0.23
CA ASP A 188 -7.74 0.27 -0.96
C ASP A 188 -7.46 -1.25 -0.77
#